data_AF-A0A3N5I8D1-F1
#
_entry.id   AF-A0A3N5I8D1-F1
#
_cell.length_a   1.000
_cell.length_b   1.000
_cell.length_c   1.000
_cell.angle_alpha   90.00
_cell.angle_beta   90.00
_cell.angle_gamma   90.00
#
_symmetry.space_group_name_H-M   'P 1'
#
loop_
_entity.id
_entity.type
_entity.pdbx_description
1 polymer ?
#
loop_
_entity_poly.entity_id
_entity_poly.type
_entity_poly.pdbx_seq_one_letter_code
_entity_poly.pdbx_strand_id
1 'polypeptide(L)'
;MTLDSSGCMVQLALYLIQFHAEESCGKCVPCRLGITRLEEVLLAITRGRAGADALQEMENLIALMTQAAYCSFAGKASKIILAVLHYFREEFEVHLREKHCPAGVCRMR
;
A
#
# COMPACT_ATOMS: atom_id res chain seq x y z
N MET A 1 -14.43 -6.46 10.95
CA MET A 1 -13.41 -7.38 10.42
C MET A 1 -12.46 -7.67 11.58
N THR A 2 -12.48 -8.87 12.13
CA THR A 2 -11.50 -9.31 13.12
C THR A 2 -10.32 -9.90 12.36
N LEU A 3 -9.16 -9.25 12.44
CA LEU A 3 -7.92 -9.80 11.91
C LEU A 3 -7.37 -10.76 12.96
N ASP A 4 -7.20 -12.03 12.61
CA ASP A 4 -6.43 -12.95 13.42
C ASP A 4 -4.92 -12.64 13.28
N SER A 5 -4.11 -13.20 14.17
CA SER A 5 -2.65 -13.08 14.12
C SER A 5 -1.97 -13.87 12.99
N SER A 6 -2.75 -14.51 12.10
CA SER A 6 -2.24 -15.23 10.93
C SER A 6 -2.24 -14.40 9.65
N GLY A 7 -2.80 -13.19 9.68
CA GLY A 7 -2.81 -12.25 8.56
C GLY A 7 -1.49 -11.49 8.37
N CYS A 8 -1.22 -11.06 7.13
CA CYS A 8 -0.14 -10.11 6.83
C CYS A 8 -0.74 -8.74 6.53
N MET A 9 -0.29 -7.70 7.24
CA MET A 9 -0.83 -6.36 7.08
C MET A 9 -0.38 -5.68 5.78
N VAL A 10 0.78 -6.08 5.26
CA VAL A 10 1.25 -5.66 3.92
C VAL A 10 0.34 -6.22 2.82
N GLN A 11 -0.06 -7.49 2.93
CA GLN A 11 -1.01 -8.11 1.99
C GLN A 11 -2.40 -7.48 2.10
N LEU A 12 -2.84 -7.12 3.31
CA LEU A 12 -4.09 -6.39 3.50
C LEU A 12 -4.04 -5.02 2.83
N ALA A 13 -2.94 -4.27 3.01
CA ALA A 13 -2.75 -2.97 2.35
C ALA A 13 -2.84 -3.10 0.82
N LEU A 14 -2.21 -4.14 0.24
CA LEU A 14 -2.31 -4.43 -1.19
C LEU A 14 -3.76 -4.71 -1.61
N TYR A 15 -4.47 -5.58 -0.89
CA TYR A 15 -5.88 -5.85 -1.18
C TYR A 15 -6.75 -4.58 -1.13
N LEU A 16 -6.55 -3.75 -0.11
CA LEU A 16 -7.31 -2.51 0.06
C LEU A 16 -7.03 -1.53 -1.08
N ILE A 17 -5.77 -1.35 -1.49
CA ILE A 17 -5.47 -0.40 -2.57
C ILE A 17 -5.96 -0.90 -3.93
N GLN A 18 -5.91 -2.21 -4.17
CA GLN A 18 -6.47 -2.83 -5.40
C GLN A 18 -7.97 -2.56 -5.53
N PHE A 19 -8.71 -2.76 -4.43
CA PHE A 19 -10.12 -2.40 -4.39
C PHE A 19 -10.35 -0.90 -4.72
N HIS A 20 -9.56 0.00 -4.13
CA HIS A 20 -9.70 1.43 -4.43
C HIS A 20 -9.24 1.81 -5.85
N ALA A 21 -8.34 1.03 -6.47
CA ALA A 21 -7.93 1.21 -7.86
C ALA A 21 -9.09 0.91 -8.81
N GLU A 22 -9.81 -0.18 -8.56
CA GLU A 22 -11.01 -0.57 -9.32
C GLU A 22 -12.16 0.44 -9.17
N GLU A 23 -12.35 0.98 -7.96
CA GLU A 23 -13.41 1.95 -7.66
C GLU A 23 -13.09 3.40 -8.08
N SER A 24 -11.85 3.68 -8.51
CA SER A 24 -11.45 5.02 -8.92
C SER A 24 -12.17 5.45 -10.19
N CYS A 25 -12.82 6.61 -10.16
CA CYS A 25 -13.47 7.18 -11.36
C CYS A 25 -12.48 7.66 -12.44
N GLY A 26 -11.16 7.66 -12.15
CA GLY A 26 -10.11 7.97 -13.12
C GLY A 26 -10.00 9.43 -13.58
N LYS A 27 -10.81 10.35 -13.03
CA LYS A 27 -10.93 11.75 -13.50
C LYS A 27 -9.67 12.60 -13.31
N CYS A 28 -8.97 12.47 -12.18
CA CYS A 28 -7.80 13.30 -11.86
C CYS A 28 -6.51 12.48 -11.82
N VAL A 29 -5.45 13.02 -12.40
CA VAL A 29 -4.11 12.40 -12.50
C VAL A 29 -3.56 11.92 -11.15
N PRO A 30 -3.54 12.74 -10.07
CA PRO A 30 -3.00 12.29 -8.78
C PRO A 30 -3.74 11.09 -8.21
N CYS A 31 -5.06 10.96 -8.44
CA CYS A 31 -5.81 9.78 -8.04
C CYS A 31 -5.50 8.59 -8.95
N ARG A 32 -5.68 8.74 -10.26
CA ARG A 32 -5.56 7.64 -11.23
C ARG A 32 -4.16 7.04 -11.25
N LEU A 33 -3.13 7.87 -11.36
CA LEU A 33 -1.75 7.39 -11.40
C LEU A 33 -1.21 7.09 -10.00
N GLY A 34 -1.59 7.88 -8.99
CA GLY A 34 -1.12 7.68 -7.62
C GLY A 34 -1.60 6.36 -7.03
N ILE A 35 -2.87 5.98 -7.21
CA ILE A 35 -3.40 4.70 -6.72
C ILE A 35 -2.70 3.54 -7.42
N THR A 36 -2.60 3.57 -8.75
CA THR A 36 -1.92 2.52 -9.52
C THR A 36 -0.46 2.38 -9.08
N ARG A 37 0.25 3.50 -8.88
CA ARG A 37 1.64 3.44 -8.43
C ARG A 37 1.76 2.88 -7.01
N LEU A 38 0.85 3.25 -6.11
CA LEU A 38 0.83 2.74 -4.74
C LEU A 38 0.54 1.23 -4.71
N GLU A 39 -0.35 0.76 -5.59
CA GLU A 39 -0.60 -0.68 -5.82
C GLU A 39 0.66 -1.40 -6.30
N GLU A 40 1.35 -0.87 -7.32
CA GLU A 40 2.58 -1.45 -7.85
C GLU A 40 3.67 -1.59 -6.79
N VAL A 41 3.85 -0.57 -5.95
CA VAL A 41 4.83 -0.59 -4.85
C VAL A 41 4.46 -1.68 -3.84
N LEU A 42 3.20 -1.73 -3.38
CA LEU A 42 2.72 -2.76 -2.46
C LEU A 42 2.86 -4.17 -3.06
N LEU A 43 2.55 -4.34 -4.33
CA LEU A 43 2.72 -5.60 -5.06
C LEU A 43 4.21 -6.01 -5.16
N ALA A 44 5.10 -5.05 -5.37
CA ALA A 44 6.54 -5.30 -5.36
C ALA A 44 7.02 -5.71 -3.96
N ILE A 45 6.49 -5.11 -2.89
CA ILE A 45 6.82 -5.49 -1.51
C ILE A 45 6.36 -6.93 -1.24
N THR A 46 5.10 -7.28 -1.55
CA THR A 46 4.57 -8.65 -1.32
C THR A 46 5.20 -9.72 -2.20
N ARG A 47 5.94 -9.33 -3.25
CA ARG A 47 6.74 -10.23 -4.11
C ARG A 47 8.23 -10.23 -3.78
N GLY A 48 8.68 -9.48 -2.77
CA GLY A 48 10.10 -9.37 -2.42
C GLY A 48 10.95 -8.61 -3.45
N ARG A 49 10.34 -7.83 -4.34
CA ARG A 49 11.01 -7.11 -5.44
C ARG A 49 11.19 -5.61 -5.20
N ALA A 50 10.62 -5.08 -4.12
CA ALA A 50 10.72 -3.66 -3.78
C ALA A 50 12.11 -3.28 -3.26
N GLY A 51 12.53 -2.05 -3.56
CA GLY A 51 13.76 -1.42 -3.07
C GLY A 51 13.64 -0.88 -1.64
N ALA A 52 14.76 -0.40 -1.08
CA ALA A 52 14.82 0.15 0.27
C ALA A 52 14.05 1.49 0.41
N ASP A 53 13.78 2.16 -0.70
CA ASP A 53 13.06 3.42 -0.82
C ASP A 53 11.53 3.26 -0.86
N ALA A 54 11.02 2.04 -0.92
CA ALA A 54 9.60 1.76 -1.12
C ALA A 54 8.68 2.45 -0.10
N LEU A 55 9.06 2.49 1.19
CA LEU A 55 8.24 3.15 2.21
C LEU A 55 8.19 4.66 2.01
N GLN A 56 9.33 5.26 1.64
CA GLN A 56 9.39 6.69 1.35
C GLN A 56 8.56 7.03 0.10
N GLU A 57 8.60 6.18 -0.92
CA GLU A 57 7.77 6.30 -2.11
C GLU A 57 6.27 6.23 -1.76
N MET A 58 5.87 5.26 -0.94
CA MET A 58 4.48 5.14 -0.48
C MET A 58 4.02 6.41 0.26
N GLU A 59 4.81 6.93 1.20
CA GLU A 59 4.51 8.15 1.95
C GLU A 59 4.34 9.36 1.03
N ASN A 60 5.23 9.50 0.03
CA ASN A 60 5.16 10.59 -0.95
C ASN A 60 3.90 10.50 -1.83
N LEU A 61 3.53 9.30 -2.28
CA LEU A 61 2.31 9.06 -3.07
C LEU A 61 1.05 9.37 -2.26
N ILE A 62 1.00 8.92 -1.00
CA ILE A 62 -0.09 9.18 -0.07
C ILE A 62 -0.24 10.70 0.14
N ALA A 63 0.86 11.42 0.36
CA ALA A 63 0.84 12.87 0.53
C ALA A 63 0.33 13.58 -0.73
N LEU A 64 0.85 13.21 -1.91
CA LEU A 64 0.43 13.76 -3.20
C LEU A 64 -1.06 13.56 -3.45
N MET A 65 -1.55 12.34 -3.28
CA MET A 65 -2.96 12.00 -3.46
C MET A 65 -3.87 12.74 -2.49
N THR A 66 -3.42 12.92 -1.25
CA THR A 66 -4.20 13.61 -0.22
C THR A 66 -4.32 15.11 -0.50
N GLN A 67 -3.27 15.74 -1.05
CA GLN A 67 -3.21 17.19 -1.24
C GLN A 67 -3.71 17.64 -2.62
N ALA A 68 -3.51 16.84 -3.67
CA ALA A 68 -3.72 17.28 -5.06
C ALA A 68 -4.93 16.63 -5.75
N ALA A 69 -5.59 15.64 -5.15
CA ALA A 69 -6.74 14.99 -5.77
C ALA A 69 -7.96 15.91 -5.85
N TYR A 70 -8.70 15.81 -6.96
CA TYR A 70 -9.89 16.62 -7.22
C TYR A 70 -11.04 16.36 -6.22
N CYS A 71 -11.15 15.14 -5.70
CA CYS A 71 -12.17 14.75 -4.73
C CYS A 71 -11.58 13.99 -3.56
N SER A 72 -12.38 13.80 -2.50
CA SER A 72 -11.92 13.17 -1.26
C SER A 72 -11.63 11.66 -1.35
N PHE A 73 -11.98 11.00 -2.47
CA PHE A 73 -11.79 9.55 -2.63
C PHE A 73 -10.33 9.13 -2.43
N ALA A 74 -9.41 9.73 -3.19
CA ALA A 74 -7.98 9.41 -3.11
C ALA A 74 -7.43 9.65 -1.70
N GLY A 75 -7.77 10.79 -1.08
CA GLY A 75 -7.34 11.09 0.28
C GLY A 75 -7.89 10.11 1.33
N LYS A 76 -9.11 9.57 1.16
CA LYS A 76 -9.66 8.53 2.06
C LYS A 76 -8.91 7.20 1.87
N ALA A 77 -8.69 6.77 0.63
CA ALA A 77 -7.92 5.59 0.32
C ALA A 77 -6.49 5.67 0.90
N SER A 78 -5.81 6.79 0.67
CA SER A 78 -4.46 7.06 1.19
C SER A 78 -4.37 7.01 2.70
N LYS A 79 -5.36 7.57 3.42
CA LYS A 79 -5.38 7.55 4.89
C LYS A 79 -5.48 6.14 5.47
N ILE A 80 -6.22 5.24 4.82
CA ILE A 80 -6.32 3.84 5.25
C ILE A 80 -4.95 3.16 5.11
N ILE A 81 -4.28 3.31 3.95
CA ILE A 81 -2.96 2.72 3.71
C ILE A 81 -1.90 3.34 4.65
N LEU A 82 -1.95 4.65 4.88
CA LEU A 82 -1.06 5.33 5.82
C LEU A 82 -1.21 4.79 7.24
N ALA A 83 -2.45 4.53 7.68
CA ALA A 83 -2.68 3.94 8.99
C ALA A 83 -2.07 2.53 9.11
N VAL A 84 -2.27 1.68 8.09
CA VAL A 84 -1.66 0.34 8.06
C VAL A 84 -0.13 0.44 8.08
N LEU A 85 0.45 1.31 7.27
CA LEU A 85 1.90 1.56 7.25
C LEU A 85 2.41 2.05 8.60
N HIS A 86 1.71 2.97 9.25
CA HIS A 86 2.12 3.53 10.54
C HIS A 86 2.09 2.50 11.67
N TYR A 87 0.99 1.75 11.82
CA TYR A 87 0.83 0.80 12.92
C TYR A 87 1.61 -0.49 12.73
N PHE A 88 1.89 -0.88 11.48
CA PHE A 88 2.54 -2.15 11.15
C PHE A 88 3.85 -1.95 10.39
N ARG A 89 4.52 -0.80 10.57
CA ARG A 89 5.74 -0.43 9.85
C ARG A 89 6.82 -1.51 9.91
N GLU A 90 6.96 -2.15 11.07
CA GLU A 90 7.92 -3.24 11.28
C GLU A 90 7.66 -4.42 10.32
N GLU A 91 6.40 -4.80 10.06
CA GLU A 91 6.10 -5.86 9.08
C GLU A 91 6.55 -5.47 7.67
N PHE A 92 6.35 -4.21 7.27
CA PHE A 92 6.84 -3.72 5.98
C PHE A 92 8.37 -3.76 5.92
N GLU A 93 9.06 -3.36 6.98
CA GLU A 93 10.52 -3.39 7.06
C GLU A 93 11.07 -4.81 7.01
N VAL A 94 10.40 -5.80 7.61
CA VAL A 94 10.78 -7.22 7.50
C VAL A 94 10.62 -7.70 6.04
N HIS A 95 9.50 -7.38 5.39
CA HIS A 95 9.32 -7.71 3.95
C HIS A 95 10.42 -7.10 3.07
N LEU A 96 10.86 -5.89 3.39
CA LEU A 96 11.88 -5.19 2.62
C LEU A 96 13.30 -5.70 2.87
N ARG A 97 13.67 -5.95 4.14
CA ARG A 97 15.02 -6.36 4.54
C ARG A 97 15.26 -7.85 4.32
N GLU A 98 14.33 -8.69 4.77
CA GLU A 98 14.50 -10.14 4.79
C GLU A 98 13.93 -10.80 3.54
N LYS A 99 13.18 -10.05 2.71
CA LYS A 99 12.41 -10.58 1.57
C LYS A 99 11.52 -11.75 2.00
N HIS A 100 11.02 -11.68 3.22
CA HIS A 100 10.24 -12.71 3.88
C HIS A 100 8.98 -12.11 4.50
N CYS A 101 7.90 -12.88 4.48
CA CYS A 101 6.62 -12.53 5.10
C CYS A 101 6.47 -13.34 6.38
N PRO A 102 6.48 -12.71 7.57
CA PRO A 102 6.37 -13.41 8.86
C PRO A 102 5.13 -14.31 8.97
N ALA A 103 4.02 -13.88 8.37
CA ALA A 103 2.77 -14.63 8.35
C ALA A 103 2.71 -15.73 7.26
N GLY A 104 3.71 -15.84 6.38
CA GLY A 104 3.73 -16.81 5.28
C GLY A 104 2.68 -16.62 4.18
N VAL A 105 1.90 -15.54 4.20
CA VAL A 105 0.80 -15.28 3.25
C VAL A 105 1.28 -14.76 1.89
N CYS A 106 2.30 -13.89 1.89
CA CYS A 106 2.82 -13.29 0.66
C CYS A 106 3.66 -14.30 -0.14
N ARG A 107 3.44 -14.39 -1.45
CA ARG A 107 4.21 -15.26 -2.35
C ARG A 107 5.50 -14.56 -2.80
N MET A 108 6.52 -14.59 -1.96
CA MET A 108 7.81 -13.88 -2.16
C MET A 108 8.86 -14.70 -2.94
N ARG A 109 8.44 -15.53 -3.91
CA ARG A 109 9.35 -16.35 -4.74
C ARG A 109 10.00 -15.56 -5.88
#